data_AF-A0A9D9L0Z7-F1
#
_entry.id   AF-A0A9D9L0Z7-F1
#
_cell.length_a   1.000
_cell.length_b   1.000
_cell.length_c   1.000
_cell.angle_alpha   90.00
_cell.angle_beta   90.00
_cell.angle_gamma   90.00
#
_symmetry.space_group_name_H-M   'P 1'
#
loop_
_entity.id
_entity.type
_entity.pdbx_description
1 polymer ?
#
loop_
_entity_poly.entity_id
_entity_poly.type
_entity_poly.pdbx_seq_one_letter_code
_entity_poly.pdbx_strand_id
1 'polypeptide(L)'
;MNIFKTDAIFSDGIIFQQNTENFIEGDGSGEIKLVLTDKNGETECTSAQAENGRFSVAVPSHSAGNEAYTITLTCGENTVVIKDVLFGDVFHITGQSNMELPMNRTYYPFDGPVPIPKEDKIREFRAPKEVCFDTDKELDHFEDGCWKRACDDVNLEMSAAGYYFAKKMQAELGYPIGLVNTSTGGSPIDGRLPVKVLREFPELDPLIDRVTAPGYRENVEAANEKHEYEWADDLKKRDKIGEQVIAGTYHSGKTCKIPLWVNDLTGKTFSGRIWFMREFEVGEDADLDNAMLILGTLVDADESYINGVSVGKTEYLYPPRYYKIPKGVLKRGKNRVAVKLDVKNTNGGWTEGKRFCVMAGSTIIDLAGQWEYEVAVDREPVSTLVFMPGLPLASYAYLTSPAFKLKFKAMVIYQGESNADTPVPEYPSLYGKLFRRFVSYYRERCGYEIPVITTQLPNWDTGDSWSLVRQHQLECCDIPNSTMAVTLGMGENNDLHPKNKKAIGDALADCTLRLLYGKGDPAPVTCTECKAEDDGIKLTFSEKVELIVKNSCYFEVKTENGWETADAKADNGAIKLNKNGTAVRYAWLAAADKPELRGESGRLVSPFVKNI
;
A
#
# COMPACT_ATOMS: atom_id res chain seq x y z
N MET A 1 5.76 -20.49 36.67
CA MET A 1 6.83 -20.96 35.75
C MET A 1 7.44 -19.72 35.16
N ASN A 2 8.74 -19.48 35.36
CA ASN A 2 9.42 -18.39 34.66
C ASN A 2 9.52 -18.81 33.20
N ILE A 3 8.81 -18.12 32.32
CA ILE A 3 8.82 -18.39 30.88
C ILE A 3 10.13 -17.81 30.35
N PHE A 4 11.01 -18.64 29.79
CA PHE A 4 12.16 -18.18 29.03
C PHE A 4 11.82 -18.19 27.54
N LYS A 5 11.69 -17.01 26.94
CA LYS A 5 11.37 -16.85 25.51
C LYS A 5 11.93 -15.53 24.98
N THR A 6 12.23 -15.47 23.69
CA THR A 6 12.56 -14.21 23.00
C THR A 6 11.29 -13.53 22.50
N ASP A 7 11.36 -12.21 22.25
CA ASP A 7 10.27 -11.49 21.57
C ASP A 7 10.11 -12.00 20.12
N ALA A 8 8.91 -11.86 19.54
CA ALA A 8 8.52 -12.55 18.29
C ALA A 8 9.43 -12.23 17.09
N ILE A 9 9.98 -11.02 17.05
CA ILE A 9 10.90 -10.61 15.98
C ILE A 9 12.24 -11.36 16.02
N PHE A 10 12.67 -11.83 17.19
CA PHE A 10 13.90 -12.61 17.35
C PHE A 10 13.60 -14.10 17.14
N SER A 11 13.35 -14.44 15.88
CA SER A 11 12.98 -15.78 15.41
C SER A 11 13.80 -16.21 14.18
N ASP A 12 13.66 -17.48 13.79
CA ASP A 12 14.40 -18.05 12.67
C ASP A 12 14.27 -17.19 11.41
N GLY A 13 15.39 -16.97 10.72
CA GLY A 13 15.42 -16.15 9.51
C GLY A 13 15.61 -14.65 9.74
N ILE A 14 15.78 -14.19 10.98
CA ILE A 14 16.08 -12.78 11.28
C ILE A 14 17.31 -12.25 10.51
N ILE A 15 17.23 -10.98 10.09
CA ILE A 15 18.37 -10.18 9.67
C ILE A 15 18.60 -9.09 10.72
N PHE A 16 19.79 -9.05 11.31
CA PHE A 16 20.22 -7.96 12.18
C PHE A 16 20.85 -6.82 11.38
N GLN A 17 20.71 -5.59 11.88
CA GLN A 17 21.35 -4.43 11.27
C GLN A 17 22.87 -4.55 11.43
N GLN A 18 23.60 -4.44 10.33
CA GLN A 18 25.06 -4.51 10.32
C GLN A 18 25.71 -3.28 10.98
N ASN A 19 26.95 -3.45 11.45
CA ASN A 19 27.83 -2.40 11.98
C ASN A 19 27.18 -1.52 13.06
N THR A 20 26.30 -2.12 13.86
CA THR A 20 25.69 -1.51 15.05
C THR A 20 25.59 -2.56 16.15
N GLU A 21 25.44 -2.11 17.38
CA GLU A 21 25.02 -2.98 18.48
C GLU A 21 23.56 -3.37 18.29
N ASN A 22 23.29 -4.66 18.33
CA ASN A 22 21.95 -5.25 18.34
C ASN A 22 21.74 -5.97 19.67
N PHE A 23 20.49 -6.09 20.09
CA PHE A 23 20.11 -6.77 21.32
C PHE A 23 18.99 -7.75 21.04
N ILE A 24 19.03 -8.91 21.68
CA ILE A 24 17.88 -9.82 21.77
C ILE A 24 17.24 -9.59 23.12
N GLU A 25 15.94 -9.29 23.08
CA GLU A 25 15.10 -9.10 24.25
C GLU A 25 14.07 -10.23 24.39
N GLY A 26 13.59 -10.43 25.61
CA GLY A 26 12.64 -11.48 25.92
C GLY A 26 12.36 -11.62 27.40
N ASP A 27 11.56 -12.63 27.74
CA ASP A 27 11.24 -13.00 29.12
C ASP A 27 12.28 -13.98 29.66
N GLY A 28 12.72 -13.78 30.90
CA GLY A 28 13.74 -14.62 31.53
C GLY A 28 14.06 -14.19 32.96
N SER A 29 14.88 -15.00 33.65
CA SER A 29 15.28 -14.71 35.03
C SER A 29 16.70 -15.20 35.30
N GLY A 30 17.55 -14.35 35.88
CA GLY A 30 18.96 -14.66 36.14
C GLY A 30 19.85 -14.42 34.92
N GLU A 31 20.94 -15.15 34.82
CA GLU A 31 21.91 -14.99 33.74
C GLU A 31 21.39 -15.57 32.42
N ILE A 32 21.41 -14.75 31.38
CA ILE A 32 21.19 -15.15 29.99
C ILE A 32 22.53 -15.15 29.29
N LYS A 33 22.92 -16.30 28.76
CA LYS A 33 24.11 -16.45 27.92
C LYS A 33 23.69 -16.62 26.47
N LEU A 34 24.25 -15.81 25.59
CA LEU A 34 24.07 -15.89 24.15
C LEU A 34 25.36 -16.42 23.52
N VAL A 35 25.22 -17.41 22.62
CA VAL A 35 26.32 -17.97 21.82
C VAL A 35 25.95 -17.82 20.34
N LEU A 36 26.69 -16.98 19.62
CA LEU A 36 26.61 -16.85 18.18
C LEU A 36 27.60 -17.83 17.54
N THR A 37 27.13 -18.70 16.66
CA THR A 37 27.95 -19.73 15.99
C THR A 37 27.92 -19.54 14.49
N ASP A 38 29.09 -19.47 13.86
CA ASP A 38 29.22 -19.38 12.41
C ASP A 38 29.11 -20.77 11.73
N LYS A 39 29.22 -20.82 10.39
CA LYS A 39 29.16 -22.08 9.63
C LYS A 39 30.34 -23.02 9.88
N ASN A 40 31.46 -22.53 10.38
CA ASN A 40 32.67 -23.31 10.66
C ASN A 40 32.68 -23.85 12.11
N GLY A 41 31.69 -23.45 12.93
CA GLY A 41 31.61 -23.80 14.34
C GLY A 41 32.40 -22.86 15.24
N GLU A 42 32.89 -21.72 14.73
CA GLU A 42 33.47 -20.66 15.56
C GLU A 42 32.37 -19.97 16.35
N THR A 43 32.64 -19.68 17.63
CA THR A 43 31.64 -19.16 18.57
C THR A 43 32.07 -17.87 19.21
N GLU A 44 31.14 -16.91 19.27
CA GLU A 44 31.25 -15.68 20.05
C GLU A 44 30.17 -15.68 21.14
N CYS A 45 30.51 -15.20 22.34
CA CYS A 45 29.65 -15.30 23.50
C CYS A 45 29.45 -13.94 24.17
N THR A 46 28.22 -13.66 24.59
CA THR A 46 27.86 -12.54 25.45
C THR A 46 26.96 -13.05 26.58
N SER A 47 26.83 -12.29 27.67
CA SER A 47 25.84 -12.57 28.70
C SER A 47 25.28 -11.30 29.31
N ALA A 48 24.08 -11.40 29.86
CA ALA A 48 23.38 -10.33 30.56
C ALA A 48 22.58 -10.90 31.74
N GLN A 49 22.34 -10.09 32.75
CA GLN A 49 21.41 -10.44 33.82
C GLN A 49 20.01 -9.94 33.47
N ALA A 50 19.01 -10.80 33.61
CA ALA A 50 17.63 -10.40 33.49
C ALA A 50 17.22 -9.48 34.65
N GLU A 51 16.47 -8.43 34.35
CA GLU A 51 15.93 -7.46 35.30
C GLU A 51 14.40 -7.41 35.16
N ASN A 52 13.68 -7.46 36.29
CA ASN A 52 12.21 -7.41 36.32
C ASN A 52 11.51 -8.44 35.42
N GLY A 53 12.11 -9.63 35.27
CA GLY A 53 11.56 -10.72 34.45
C GLY A 53 11.82 -10.60 32.94
N ARG A 54 12.56 -9.57 32.51
CA ARG A 54 12.96 -9.33 31.13
C ARG A 54 14.48 -9.40 31.00
N PHE A 55 14.99 -9.80 29.85
CA PHE A 55 16.41 -9.70 29.53
C PHE A 55 16.63 -8.87 28.26
N SER A 56 17.83 -8.32 28.15
CA SER A 56 18.37 -7.71 26.93
C SER A 56 19.83 -8.11 26.84
N VAL A 57 20.18 -8.95 25.86
CA VAL A 57 21.53 -9.49 25.69
C VAL A 57 22.10 -9.04 24.35
N ALA A 58 23.32 -8.50 24.37
CA ALA A 58 23.98 -7.98 23.18
C ALA A 58 24.29 -9.10 22.19
N VAL A 59 24.03 -8.85 20.90
CA VAL A 59 24.50 -9.70 19.80
C VAL A 59 25.84 -9.14 19.32
N PRO A 60 26.90 -9.98 19.16
CA PRO A 60 28.15 -9.55 18.55
C PRO A 60 27.90 -8.80 17.23
N SER A 61 28.56 -7.65 17.06
CA SER A 61 28.35 -6.81 15.88
C SER A 61 29.15 -7.33 14.69
N HIS A 62 28.50 -7.44 13.53
CA HIS A 62 29.13 -7.87 12.28
C HIS A 62 28.82 -6.90 11.14
N SER A 63 29.74 -6.82 10.19
CA SER A 63 29.45 -6.27 8.85
C SER A 63 28.49 -7.20 8.10
N ALA A 64 27.83 -6.68 7.06
CA ALA A 64 26.93 -7.51 6.27
C ALA A 64 27.65 -8.71 5.63
N GLY A 65 26.96 -9.84 5.59
CA GLY A 65 27.51 -11.09 5.09
C GLY A 65 26.42 -12.05 4.63
N ASN A 66 26.74 -12.87 3.63
CA ASN A 66 25.80 -13.84 3.06
C ASN A 66 25.77 -15.19 3.80
N GLU A 67 26.68 -15.37 4.75
CA GLU A 67 26.81 -16.58 5.56
C GLU A 67 25.86 -16.51 6.77
N ALA A 68 25.17 -17.61 7.02
CA ALA A 68 24.21 -17.72 8.11
C ALA A 68 24.91 -18.13 9.42
N TYR A 69 24.42 -17.55 10.51
CA TYR A 69 24.79 -17.88 11.87
C TYR A 69 23.64 -18.61 12.57
N THR A 70 23.96 -19.25 13.70
CA THR A 70 22.99 -19.74 14.69
C THR A 70 23.23 -19.05 16.02
N ILE A 71 22.16 -18.55 16.65
CA ILE A 71 22.20 -18.02 18.01
C ILE A 71 21.59 -19.04 18.96
N THR A 72 22.32 -19.41 20.00
CA THR A 72 21.81 -20.22 21.12
C THR A 72 21.78 -19.35 22.38
N LEU A 73 20.61 -19.16 22.96
CA LEU A 73 20.43 -18.50 24.25
C LEU A 73 20.14 -19.54 25.33
N THR A 74 20.80 -19.42 26.48
CA THR A 74 20.57 -20.29 27.64
C THR A 74 20.27 -19.47 28.89
N CYS A 75 19.30 -19.94 29.68
CA CYS A 75 18.88 -19.37 30.96
C CYS A 75 18.67 -20.51 31.97
N GLY A 76 19.70 -20.83 32.76
CA GLY A 76 19.73 -22.05 33.57
C GLY A 76 19.66 -23.30 32.67
N GLU A 77 18.65 -24.13 32.85
CA GLU A 77 18.43 -25.34 32.03
C GLU A 77 17.64 -25.07 30.74
N ASN A 78 17.04 -23.89 30.60
CA ASN A 78 16.24 -23.55 29.41
C ASN A 78 17.14 -23.08 28.27
N THR A 79 16.80 -23.48 27.03
CA THR A 79 17.53 -23.11 25.82
C THR A 79 16.58 -22.67 24.72
N VAL A 80 16.92 -21.56 24.05
CA VAL A 80 16.27 -21.08 22.82
C VAL A 80 17.32 -21.05 21.71
N VAL A 81 16.98 -21.56 20.52
CA VAL A 81 17.87 -21.56 19.36
C VAL A 81 17.20 -20.80 18.23
N ILE A 82 17.90 -19.80 17.69
CA ILE A 82 17.49 -19.02 16.52
C ILE A 82 18.44 -19.37 15.37
N LYS A 83 17.88 -19.85 14.27
CA LYS A 83 18.61 -20.34 13.10
C LYS A 83 18.51 -19.37 11.93
N ASP A 84 19.40 -19.58 10.97
CA ASP A 84 19.43 -18.80 9.72
C ASP A 84 19.53 -17.29 9.99
N VAL A 85 20.41 -16.89 10.90
CA VAL A 85 20.63 -15.48 11.28
C VAL A 85 21.59 -14.83 10.29
N LEU A 86 21.22 -13.68 9.74
CA LEU A 86 22.09 -12.89 8.84
C LEU A 86 22.35 -11.49 9.39
N PHE A 87 23.41 -10.85 8.89
CA PHE A 87 23.68 -9.43 9.10
C PHE A 87 23.60 -8.69 7.77
N GLY A 88 22.87 -7.57 7.75
CA GLY A 88 22.56 -6.83 6.55
C GLY A 88 22.00 -5.44 6.86
N ASP A 89 21.41 -4.78 5.86
CA ASP A 89 20.64 -3.57 6.12
C ASP A 89 19.18 -3.92 6.39
N VAL A 90 18.65 -3.40 7.49
CA VAL A 90 17.27 -3.64 7.93
C VAL A 90 16.50 -2.34 7.81
N PHE A 91 15.41 -2.35 7.04
CA PHE A 91 14.56 -1.19 6.81
C PHE A 91 13.23 -1.37 7.52
N HIS A 92 12.77 -0.31 8.20
CA HIS A 92 11.40 -0.24 8.69
C HIS A 92 10.50 0.24 7.56
N ILE A 93 9.66 -0.63 7.01
CA ILE A 93 8.66 -0.26 6.00
C ILE A 93 7.30 -0.05 6.66
N THR A 94 6.69 1.10 6.41
CA THR A 94 5.44 1.49 7.07
C THR A 94 4.55 2.37 6.17
N GLY A 95 3.36 2.70 6.67
CA GLY A 95 2.35 3.44 5.92
C GLY A 95 1.08 2.62 5.73
N GLN A 96 0.39 2.79 4.60
CA GLN A 96 -0.93 2.22 4.40
C GLN A 96 -0.97 1.12 3.33
N SER A 97 -2.14 0.92 2.72
CA SER A 97 -2.43 -0.18 1.79
C SER A 97 -1.44 -0.28 0.63
N ASN A 98 -0.87 0.84 0.17
CA ASN A 98 0.08 0.84 -0.93
C ASN A 98 1.52 0.39 -0.55
N MET A 99 1.91 0.49 0.73
CA MET A 99 3.07 -0.23 1.27
C MET A 99 2.71 -1.68 1.59
N GLU A 100 1.51 -1.93 2.10
CA GLU A 100 1.09 -3.27 2.53
C GLU A 100 0.87 -4.24 1.35
N LEU A 101 0.43 -3.71 0.21
CA LEU A 101 -0.14 -4.47 -0.89
C LEU A 101 0.73 -5.70 -1.26
N PRO A 102 0.19 -6.92 -1.15
CA PRO A 102 0.93 -8.13 -1.47
C PRO A 102 1.23 -8.24 -2.96
N MET A 103 2.34 -8.88 -3.32
CA MET A 103 2.74 -9.14 -4.71
C MET A 103 1.64 -9.85 -5.53
N ASN A 104 0.88 -10.79 -4.95
CA ASN A 104 -0.22 -11.46 -5.65
C ASN A 104 -1.33 -10.52 -6.16
N ARG A 105 -1.44 -9.30 -5.60
CA ARG A 105 -2.41 -8.28 -6.05
C ARG A 105 -1.87 -7.39 -7.17
N THR A 106 -0.61 -7.53 -7.57
CA THR A 106 0.07 -6.62 -8.51
C THR A 106 0.36 -7.22 -9.88
N TYR A 107 0.36 -8.55 -9.96
CA TYR A 107 0.64 -9.26 -11.20
C TYR A 107 -0.54 -9.17 -12.19
N TYR A 108 -0.23 -9.06 -13.48
CA TYR A 108 -1.21 -9.12 -14.54
C TYR A 108 -1.12 -10.47 -15.27
N PRO A 109 -2.19 -11.27 -15.33
CA PRO A 109 -2.16 -12.61 -15.94
C PRO A 109 -1.63 -12.68 -17.37
N PHE A 110 -1.67 -11.57 -18.10
CA PHE A 110 -1.20 -11.49 -19.49
C PHE A 110 0.30 -11.23 -19.60
N ASP A 111 0.95 -10.82 -18.51
CA ASP A 111 2.41 -10.73 -18.43
C ASP A 111 3.05 -12.11 -18.18
N GLY A 112 2.19 -13.14 -17.96
CA GLY A 112 2.37 -14.61 -17.97
C GLY A 112 3.73 -15.17 -17.57
N PRO A 113 3.98 -16.17 -16.71
CA PRO A 113 3.33 -16.64 -15.50
C PRO A 113 3.68 -15.75 -14.29
N VAL A 114 3.11 -16.11 -13.14
CA VAL A 114 3.41 -15.44 -11.86
C VAL A 114 4.92 -15.53 -11.54
N PRO A 115 5.62 -14.40 -11.34
CA PRO A 115 7.03 -14.42 -10.99
C PRO A 115 7.20 -14.83 -9.53
N ILE A 116 7.67 -16.06 -9.30
CA ILE A 116 8.02 -16.54 -7.94
C ILE A 116 9.40 -15.95 -7.58
N PRO A 117 9.52 -15.20 -6.46
CA PRO A 117 10.81 -14.71 -5.98
C PRO A 117 11.80 -15.86 -5.77
N LYS A 118 13.09 -15.56 -5.98
CA LYS A 118 14.17 -16.56 -5.83
C LYS A 118 15.20 -16.14 -4.78
N GLU A 119 15.06 -14.93 -4.25
CA GLU A 119 16.02 -14.29 -3.37
C GLU A 119 15.87 -14.81 -1.94
N ASP A 120 16.86 -15.56 -1.44
CA ASP A 120 16.90 -16.10 -0.07
C ASP A 120 17.46 -15.11 0.96
N LYS A 121 18.16 -14.08 0.47
CA LYS A 121 18.73 -12.98 1.26
C LYS A 121 17.83 -11.75 1.38
N ILE A 122 16.60 -11.80 0.84
CA ILE A 122 15.55 -10.80 1.08
C ILE A 122 14.54 -11.40 2.04
N ARG A 123 14.31 -10.72 3.16
CA ARG A 123 13.41 -11.24 4.21
C ARG A 123 12.50 -10.14 4.74
N GLU A 124 11.24 -10.49 4.98
CA GLU A 124 10.25 -9.60 5.59
C GLU A 124 9.78 -10.20 6.91
N PHE A 125 9.88 -9.45 8.00
CA PHE A 125 9.09 -9.63 9.20
C PHE A 125 7.82 -8.81 9.06
N ARG A 126 6.64 -9.43 9.17
CA ARG A 126 5.36 -8.71 9.14
C ARG A 126 4.71 -8.71 10.51
N ALA A 127 4.46 -7.51 11.04
CA ALA A 127 3.74 -7.33 12.28
C ALA A 127 2.23 -7.64 12.09
N PRO A 128 1.57 -8.27 13.07
CA PRO A 128 0.13 -8.45 13.03
C PRO A 128 -0.58 -7.11 13.15
N LYS A 129 -1.69 -6.99 12.41
CA LYS A 129 -2.50 -5.78 12.39
C LYS A 129 -3.53 -5.87 13.50
N GLU A 130 -3.38 -5.05 14.54
CA GLU A 130 -4.35 -4.90 15.60
C GLU A 130 -4.67 -3.42 15.85
N VAL A 131 -5.95 -3.12 16.02
CA VAL A 131 -6.43 -1.78 16.35
C VAL A 131 -6.46 -1.59 17.87
N CYS A 132 -6.02 -0.42 18.33
CA CYS A 132 -6.03 -0.05 19.74
C CYS A 132 -6.49 1.39 19.94
N PHE A 133 -7.43 1.59 20.85
CA PHE A 133 -7.91 2.91 21.25
C PHE A 133 -7.69 3.24 22.73
N ASP A 134 -6.93 2.39 23.44
CA ASP A 134 -6.45 2.69 24.78
C ASP A 134 -5.41 3.82 24.70
N THR A 135 -5.64 4.89 25.46
CA THR A 135 -4.86 6.13 25.40
C THR A 135 -3.43 5.97 25.93
N ASP A 136 -3.23 5.02 26.84
CA ASP A 136 -1.96 4.80 27.55
C ASP A 136 -1.27 3.52 27.07
N LYS A 137 -1.91 2.72 26.21
CA LYS A 137 -1.33 1.48 25.72
C LYS A 137 -0.19 1.75 24.76
N GLU A 138 0.95 1.20 25.10
CA GLU A 138 2.16 1.20 24.31
C GLU A 138 2.86 -0.13 24.49
N LEU A 139 3.29 -0.73 23.39
CA LEU A 139 4.06 -1.96 23.41
C LEU A 139 5.53 -1.62 23.16
N ASP A 140 6.40 -2.29 23.90
CA ASP A 140 7.83 -2.11 23.81
C ASP A 140 8.52 -3.21 22.99
N HIS A 141 7.76 -4.19 22.49
CA HIS A 141 8.19 -5.28 21.62
C HIS A 141 7.02 -5.80 20.76
N PHE A 142 7.33 -6.54 19.69
CA PHE A 142 6.31 -7.21 18.89
C PHE A 142 5.90 -8.51 19.58
N GLU A 143 4.60 -8.64 19.88
CA GLU A 143 4.05 -9.81 20.58
C GLU A 143 3.89 -11.03 19.66
N ASP A 144 3.76 -10.82 18.35
CA ASP A 144 3.59 -11.85 17.33
C ASP A 144 4.14 -11.36 15.97
N GLY A 145 4.20 -12.25 14.98
CA GLY A 145 4.78 -12.03 13.64
C GLY A 145 5.82 -13.09 13.31
N CYS A 146 6.23 -13.14 12.04
CA CYS A 146 7.28 -14.06 11.60
C CYS A 146 8.13 -13.49 10.47
N TRP A 147 9.37 -13.93 10.40
CA TRP A 147 10.23 -13.70 9.24
C TRP A 147 9.87 -14.66 8.12
N LYS A 148 9.76 -14.13 6.91
CA LYS A 148 9.59 -14.89 5.67
C LYS A 148 10.74 -14.56 4.73
N ARG A 149 11.35 -15.57 4.10
CA ARG A 149 12.29 -15.36 3.00
C ARG A 149 11.50 -15.18 1.71
N ALA A 150 11.96 -14.31 0.81
CA ALA A 150 11.22 -14.06 -0.42
C ALA A 150 11.06 -15.35 -1.25
N CYS A 151 12.12 -16.19 -1.32
CA CYS A 151 12.07 -17.48 -1.99
C CYS A 151 11.08 -18.50 -1.41
N ASP A 152 10.64 -18.35 -0.15
CA ASP A 152 9.63 -19.22 0.48
C ASP A 152 8.21 -18.64 0.36
N ASP A 153 8.06 -17.43 -0.20
CA ASP A 153 6.77 -16.74 -0.32
C ASP A 153 5.96 -17.24 -1.52
N VAL A 154 5.58 -18.51 -1.49
CA VAL A 154 4.81 -19.17 -2.57
C VAL A 154 3.46 -18.50 -2.86
N ASN A 155 2.87 -17.83 -1.86
CA ASN A 155 1.58 -17.13 -1.98
C ASN A 155 1.75 -15.65 -2.36
N LEU A 156 2.99 -15.17 -2.49
CA LEU A 156 3.32 -13.79 -2.84
C LEU A 156 2.66 -12.75 -1.91
N GLU A 157 2.75 -12.99 -0.61
CA GLU A 157 2.14 -12.17 0.43
C GLU A 157 3.03 -11.00 0.88
N MET A 158 4.33 -11.05 0.63
CA MET A 158 5.26 -9.94 0.91
C MET A 158 4.82 -8.64 0.23
N SER A 159 5.18 -7.51 0.86
CA SER A 159 4.90 -6.18 0.32
C SER A 159 5.49 -6.09 -1.09
N ALA A 160 4.67 -5.78 -2.09
CA ALA A 160 5.17 -5.65 -3.45
C ALA A 160 6.15 -4.47 -3.59
N ALA A 161 5.81 -3.31 -3.02
CA ALA A 161 6.71 -2.15 -3.01
C ALA A 161 8.00 -2.45 -2.24
N GLY A 162 7.88 -3.07 -1.05
CA GLY A 162 9.01 -3.46 -0.21
C GLY A 162 9.91 -4.52 -0.87
N TYR A 163 9.35 -5.53 -1.53
CA TYR A 163 10.10 -6.56 -2.22
C TYR A 163 10.89 -5.99 -3.40
N TYR A 164 10.27 -5.19 -4.28
CA TYR A 164 11.00 -4.60 -5.41
C TYR A 164 12.06 -3.59 -4.95
N PHE A 165 11.77 -2.84 -3.88
CA PHE A 165 12.76 -2.02 -3.18
C PHE A 165 13.96 -2.87 -2.71
N ALA A 166 13.71 -3.92 -1.92
CA ALA A 166 14.75 -4.77 -1.37
C ALA A 166 15.55 -5.50 -2.45
N LYS A 167 14.88 -5.92 -3.53
CA LYS A 167 15.50 -6.59 -4.68
C LYS A 167 16.51 -5.68 -5.38
N LYS A 168 16.16 -4.42 -5.60
CA LYS A 168 17.08 -3.45 -6.18
C LYS A 168 18.22 -3.11 -5.21
N MET A 169 17.90 -2.88 -3.93
CA MET A 169 18.91 -2.63 -2.90
C MET A 169 19.93 -3.78 -2.80
N GLN A 170 19.47 -5.02 -2.76
CA GLN A 170 20.32 -6.20 -2.71
C GLN A 170 21.19 -6.34 -3.95
N ALA A 171 20.64 -6.09 -5.14
CA ALA A 171 21.39 -6.16 -6.39
C ALA A 171 22.56 -5.14 -6.42
N GLU A 172 22.35 -3.95 -5.87
CA GLU A 172 23.35 -2.85 -5.84
C GLU A 172 24.38 -2.98 -4.70
N LEU A 173 24.00 -3.64 -3.60
CA LEU A 173 24.80 -3.73 -2.38
C LEU A 173 25.50 -5.09 -2.20
N GLY A 174 24.93 -6.16 -2.74
CA GLY A 174 25.51 -7.51 -2.74
C GLY A 174 25.37 -8.30 -1.43
N TYR A 175 24.51 -7.85 -0.51
CA TYR A 175 24.31 -8.46 0.81
C TYR A 175 22.83 -8.48 1.26
N PRO A 176 22.50 -9.13 2.39
CA PRO A 176 21.10 -9.33 2.80
C PRO A 176 20.36 -8.04 3.12
N ILE A 177 19.06 -8.02 2.76
CA ILE A 177 18.15 -6.89 3.03
C ILE A 177 16.96 -7.42 3.84
N GLY A 178 16.80 -6.87 5.04
CA GLY A 178 15.67 -7.15 5.94
C GLY A 178 14.62 -6.04 5.86
N LEU A 179 13.35 -6.42 5.90
CA LEU A 179 12.21 -5.51 5.97
C LEU A 179 11.41 -5.83 7.23
N VAL A 180 11.18 -4.83 8.07
CA VAL A 180 10.22 -4.92 9.18
C VAL A 180 8.99 -4.13 8.75
N ASN A 181 7.89 -4.84 8.47
CA ASN A 181 6.69 -4.29 7.89
C ASN A 181 5.61 -4.05 8.93
N THR A 182 5.27 -2.78 9.13
CA THR A 182 4.23 -2.31 10.06
C THR A 182 3.12 -1.55 9.34
N SER A 183 3.01 -1.73 8.02
CA SER A 183 1.99 -1.07 7.20
C SER A 183 0.59 -1.69 7.40
N THR A 184 -0.45 -0.86 7.31
CA THR A 184 -1.83 -1.33 7.45
C THR A 184 -2.81 -0.49 6.63
N GLY A 185 -3.64 -1.16 5.86
CA GLY A 185 -4.57 -0.58 4.91
C GLY A 185 -5.46 0.47 5.52
N GLY A 186 -5.53 1.62 4.86
CA GLY A 186 -6.40 2.72 5.23
C GLY A 186 -6.00 3.48 6.50
N SER A 187 -4.89 3.16 7.19
CA SER A 187 -4.43 4.00 8.31
C SER A 187 -4.05 5.40 7.83
N PRO A 188 -4.54 6.47 8.46
CA PRO A 188 -4.01 7.81 8.27
C PRO A 188 -2.76 8.02 9.15
N ILE A 189 -2.01 9.11 8.95
CA ILE A 189 -0.77 9.37 9.70
C ILE A 189 -1.02 9.53 11.21
N ASP A 190 -2.15 10.12 11.59
CA ASP A 190 -2.66 10.26 12.95
C ASP A 190 -3.08 8.93 13.58
N GLY A 191 -3.33 7.90 12.77
CA GLY A 191 -3.50 6.52 13.23
C GLY A 191 -2.21 5.95 13.86
N ARG A 192 -1.06 6.57 13.60
CA ARG A 192 0.27 6.14 14.06
C ARG A 192 0.86 6.95 15.20
N LEU A 193 0.07 7.82 15.83
CA LEU A 193 0.53 8.68 16.92
C LEU A 193 -0.27 8.39 18.21
N PRO A 194 0.36 8.51 19.39
CA PRO A 194 -0.34 8.36 20.65
C PRO A 194 -1.22 9.58 20.93
N VAL A 195 -2.23 9.42 21.79
CA VAL A 195 -3.14 10.50 22.20
C VAL A 195 -2.38 11.74 22.65
N LYS A 196 -1.34 11.58 23.49
CA LYS A 196 -0.55 12.71 24.01
C LYS A 196 0.04 13.62 22.92
N VAL A 197 0.36 13.07 21.75
CA VAL A 197 0.86 13.83 20.60
C VAL A 197 -0.29 14.34 19.74
N LEU A 198 -1.33 13.53 19.57
CA LEU A 198 -2.51 13.93 18.78
C LEU A 198 -3.25 15.14 19.37
N ARG A 199 -3.22 15.33 20.69
CA ARG A 199 -3.77 16.53 21.37
C ARG A 199 -3.02 17.83 21.06
N GLU A 200 -1.89 17.78 20.36
CA GLU A 200 -1.24 18.97 19.80
C GLU A 200 -2.02 19.54 18.60
N PHE A 201 -3.03 18.80 18.09
CA PHE A 201 -3.86 19.14 16.93
C PHE A 201 -5.34 19.22 17.35
N PRO A 202 -5.82 20.39 17.82
CA PRO A 202 -7.18 20.55 18.34
C PRO A 202 -8.28 20.18 17.34
N GLU A 203 -7.99 20.26 16.04
CA GLU A 203 -8.88 19.82 14.96
C GLU A 203 -9.25 18.32 15.07
N LEU A 204 -8.41 17.52 15.72
CA LEU A 204 -8.63 16.08 15.93
C LEU A 204 -9.35 15.75 17.24
N ASP A 205 -9.48 16.71 18.18
CA ASP A 205 -10.02 16.45 19.52
C ASP A 205 -11.39 15.75 19.52
N PRO A 206 -12.39 16.18 18.73
CA PRO A 206 -13.70 15.52 18.70
C PRO A 206 -13.61 14.06 18.26
N LEU A 207 -12.68 13.75 17.36
CA LEU A 207 -12.47 12.41 16.85
C LEU A 207 -11.74 11.55 17.88
N ILE A 208 -10.71 12.10 18.53
CA ILE A 208 -9.97 11.43 19.60
C ILE A 208 -10.93 11.10 20.76
N ASP A 209 -11.68 12.08 21.26
CA ASP A 209 -12.67 11.90 22.34
C ASP A 209 -13.66 10.78 22.03
N ARG A 210 -14.10 10.71 20.77
CA ARG A 210 -15.04 9.68 20.31
C ARG A 210 -14.40 8.29 20.33
N VAL A 211 -13.21 8.13 19.73
CA VAL A 211 -12.62 6.80 19.56
C VAL A 211 -12.04 6.23 20.86
N THR A 212 -11.66 7.09 21.80
CA THR A 212 -11.16 6.70 23.13
C THR A 212 -12.27 6.58 24.18
N ALA A 213 -13.53 6.80 23.82
CA ALA A 213 -14.64 6.67 24.75
C ALA A 213 -14.79 5.21 25.24
N PRO A 214 -15.09 4.97 26.53
CA PRO A 214 -15.27 3.62 27.06
C PRO A 214 -16.31 2.82 26.26
N GLY A 215 -15.93 1.62 25.83
CA GLY A 215 -16.80 0.74 25.04
C GLY A 215 -16.90 1.09 23.56
N TYR A 216 -16.20 2.12 23.05
CA TYR A 216 -16.30 2.53 21.64
C TYR A 216 -15.98 1.38 20.69
N ARG A 217 -14.85 0.70 20.91
CA ARG A 217 -14.40 -0.41 20.06
C ARG A 217 -15.45 -1.52 20.02
N GLU A 218 -15.85 -2.03 21.18
CA GLU A 218 -16.77 -3.17 21.30
C GLU A 218 -18.15 -2.83 20.71
N ASN A 219 -18.64 -1.60 20.95
CA ASN A 219 -19.92 -1.16 20.42
C ASN A 219 -19.88 -1.02 18.89
N VAL A 220 -18.79 -0.52 18.32
CA VAL A 220 -18.63 -0.37 16.87
C VAL A 220 -18.40 -1.72 16.19
N GLU A 221 -17.63 -2.63 16.78
CA GLU A 221 -17.48 -4.02 16.30
C GLU A 221 -18.85 -4.71 16.24
N ALA A 222 -19.60 -4.69 17.35
CA ALA A 222 -20.94 -5.30 17.41
C ALA A 222 -21.93 -4.64 16.43
N ALA A 223 -21.88 -3.32 16.26
CA ALA A 223 -22.72 -2.62 15.29
C ALA A 223 -22.36 -2.97 13.85
N ASN A 224 -21.07 -3.03 13.53
CA ASN A 224 -20.59 -3.42 12.19
C ASN A 224 -20.98 -4.87 11.86
N GLU A 225 -20.77 -5.82 12.78
CA GLU A 225 -21.16 -7.23 12.61
C GLU A 225 -22.67 -7.37 12.39
N LYS A 226 -23.48 -6.68 13.20
CA LYS A 226 -24.93 -6.68 13.06
C LYS A 226 -25.35 -6.14 11.69
N HIS A 227 -24.77 -5.01 11.26
CA HIS A 227 -25.07 -4.43 9.95
C HIS A 227 -24.70 -5.35 8.80
N GLU A 228 -23.53 -6.01 8.83
CA GLU A 228 -23.12 -6.99 7.81
C GLU A 228 -24.06 -8.18 7.76
N TYR A 229 -24.46 -8.70 8.92
CA TYR A 229 -25.42 -9.80 8.99
C TYR A 229 -26.79 -9.42 8.42
N GLU A 230 -27.35 -8.27 8.84
CA GLU A 230 -28.64 -7.78 8.36
C GLU A 230 -28.61 -7.50 6.85
N TRP A 231 -27.51 -6.96 6.34
CA TRP A 231 -27.28 -6.75 4.91
C TRP A 231 -27.29 -8.09 4.14
N ALA A 232 -26.47 -9.05 4.56
CA ALA A 232 -26.35 -10.34 3.88
C ALA A 232 -27.66 -11.13 3.91
N ASP A 233 -28.38 -11.10 5.04
CA ASP A 233 -29.66 -11.77 5.22
C ASP A 233 -30.77 -11.14 4.37
N ASP A 234 -30.86 -9.80 4.30
CA ASP A 234 -31.83 -9.09 3.44
C ASP A 234 -31.62 -9.43 1.97
N LEU A 235 -30.37 -9.36 1.47
CA LEU A 235 -30.04 -9.70 0.09
C LEU A 235 -30.42 -11.16 -0.22
N LYS A 236 -30.09 -12.10 0.68
CA LYS A 236 -30.42 -13.52 0.51
C LYS A 236 -31.93 -13.77 0.48
N LYS A 237 -32.70 -13.12 1.35
CA LYS A 237 -34.16 -13.31 1.42
C LYS A 237 -34.88 -12.73 0.20
N ARG A 238 -34.41 -11.59 -0.31
CA ARG A 238 -35.07 -10.86 -1.39
C ARG A 238 -34.64 -11.29 -2.79
N ASP A 239 -33.45 -11.86 -2.94
CA ASP A 239 -33.02 -12.43 -4.23
C ASP A 239 -33.86 -13.68 -4.57
N LYS A 240 -34.78 -13.53 -5.54
CA LYS A 240 -35.69 -14.60 -6.00
C LYS A 240 -35.25 -15.26 -7.31
N ILE A 241 -34.20 -14.74 -7.94
CA ILE A 241 -33.77 -15.16 -9.27
C ILE A 241 -32.42 -15.87 -9.25
N GLY A 242 -31.60 -15.66 -8.20
CA GLY A 242 -30.22 -16.14 -8.13
C GLY A 242 -30.05 -17.63 -8.43
N GLU A 243 -30.94 -18.49 -7.93
CA GLU A 243 -30.89 -19.94 -8.23
C GLU A 243 -31.10 -20.24 -9.72
N GLN A 244 -32.06 -19.58 -10.37
CA GLN A 244 -32.35 -19.72 -11.79
C GLN A 244 -31.25 -19.09 -12.65
N VAL A 245 -30.69 -17.96 -12.18
CA VAL A 245 -29.52 -17.34 -12.80
C VAL A 245 -28.33 -18.28 -12.70
N ILE A 246 -28.02 -18.91 -11.57
CA ILE A 246 -26.90 -19.86 -11.49
C ILE A 246 -27.14 -21.07 -12.39
N ALA A 247 -28.36 -21.63 -12.39
CA ALA A 247 -28.73 -22.78 -13.22
C ALA A 247 -28.77 -22.49 -14.74
N GLY A 248 -28.77 -21.22 -15.15
CA GLY A 248 -28.84 -20.84 -16.57
C GLY A 248 -30.24 -20.96 -17.17
N THR A 249 -31.27 -20.90 -16.34
CA THR A 249 -32.68 -20.99 -16.77
C THR A 249 -33.41 -19.64 -16.72
N TYR A 250 -32.74 -18.59 -16.25
CA TYR A 250 -33.27 -17.22 -16.19
C TYR A 250 -32.82 -16.37 -17.37
N HIS A 251 -33.77 -15.63 -17.97
CA HIS A 251 -33.53 -14.63 -19.01
C HIS A 251 -34.32 -13.36 -18.65
N SER A 252 -33.63 -12.24 -18.51
CA SER A 252 -34.30 -10.98 -18.11
C SER A 252 -34.90 -10.24 -19.31
N GLY A 253 -34.30 -10.40 -20.49
CA GLY A 253 -34.57 -9.57 -21.68
C GLY A 253 -34.02 -8.14 -21.58
N LYS A 254 -33.42 -7.75 -20.44
CA LYS A 254 -32.77 -6.45 -20.26
C LYS A 254 -31.28 -6.57 -20.56
N THR A 255 -30.74 -5.59 -21.28
CA THR A 255 -29.34 -5.62 -21.73
C THR A 255 -28.57 -4.39 -21.31
N CYS A 256 -27.28 -4.56 -21.04
CA CYS A 256 -26.35 -3.50 -20.73
C CYS A 256 -25.02 -3.69 -21.50
N LYS A 257 -24.14 -2.69 -21.47
CA LYS A 257 -22.81 -2.75 -22.09
C LYS A 257 -21.74 -2.62 -21.02
N ILE A 258 -20.92 -3.64 -20.85
CA ILE A 258 -19.79 -3.68 -19.91
C ILE A 258 -18.52 -3.12 -20.60
N PRO A 259 -17.70 -2.27 -19.93
CA PRO A 259 -17.86 -1.77 -18.56
C PRO A 259 -18.96 -0.71 -18.41
N LEU A 260 -19.49 -0.56 -17.19
CA LEU A 260 -20.52 0.43 -16.83
C LEU A 260 -20.52 0.72 -15.33
N TRP A 261 -21.17 1.82 -14.96
CA TRP A 261 -21.65 2.08 -13.61
C TRP A 261 -23.10 1.64 -13.45
N VAL A 262 -23.43 0.98 -12.34
CA VAL A 262 -24.79 0.48 -12.09
C VAL A 262 -25.80 1.63 -12.04
N ASN A 263 -25.37 2.81 -11.58
CA ASN A 263 -26.20 4.01 -11.57
C ASN A 263 -26.68 4.44 -12.98
N ASP A 264 -25.93 4.12 -14.04
CA ASP A 264 -26.34 4.38 -15.43
C ASP A 264 -27.51 3.48 -15.85
N LEU A 265 -27.67 2.32 -15.21
CA LEU A 265 -28.77 1.38 -15.46
C LEU A 265 -30.02 1.73 -14.64
N THR A 266 -29.84 2.20 -13.42
CA THR A 266 -30.93 2.47 -12.47
C THR A 266 -31.40 3.92 -12.49
N GLY A 267 -30.60 4.85 -13.01
CA GLY A 267 -30.86 6.28 -12.99
C GLY A 267 -30.76 6.92 -11.60
N LYS A 268 -30.22 6.19 -10.62
CA LYS A 268 -30.07 6.64 -9.22
C LYS A 268 -28.86 5.98 -8.56
N THR A 269 -28.46 6.52 -7.42
CA THR A 269 -27.60 5.84 -6.45
C THR A 269 -28.14 4.43 -6.17
N PHE A 270 -27.33 3.41 -6.42
CA PHE A 270 -27.74 2.01 -6.24
C PHE A 270 -27.17 1.39 -4.96
N SER A 271 -28.04 0.71 -4.22
CA SER A 271 -27.69 -0.22 -3.15
C SER A 271 -28.52 -1.49 -3.32
N GLY A 272 -27.86 -2.65 -3.31
CA GLY A 272 -28.52 -3.94 -3.38
C GLY A 272 -27.73 -4.97 -4.17
N ARG A 273 -28.43 -5.85 -4.88
CA ARG A 273 -27.85 -6.95 -5.66
C ARG A 273 -28.29 -6.87 -7.11
N ILE A 274 -27.32 -6.98 -8.01
CA ILE A 274 -27.52 -7.05 -9.44
C ILE A 274 -26.80 -8.29 -10.01
N TRP A 275 -27.47 -9.00 -10.91
CA TRP A 275 -26.91 -10.13 -11.65
C TRP A 275 -26.59 -9.69 -13.08
N PHE A 276 -25.40 -10.03 -13.56
CA PHE A 276 -24.99 -9.91 -14.96
C PHE A 276 -24.79 -11.30 -15.55
N MET A 277 -25.27 -11.53 -16.76
CA MET A 277 -25.25 -12.83 -17.43
C MET A 277 -24.79 -12.68 -18.88
N ARG A 278 -23.93 -13.58 -19.33
CA ARG A 278 -23.51 -13.63 -20.73
C ARG A 278 -23.19 -15.05 -21.18
N GLU A 279 -23.57 -15.34 -22.41
CA GLU A 279 -23.13 -16.54 -23.10
C GLU A 279 -21.89 -16.23 -23.95
N PHE A 280 -21.00 -17.20 -24.06
CA PHE A 280 -19.80 -17.09 -24.88
C PHE A 280 -19.40 -18.45 -25.44
N GLU A 281 -18.63 -18.45 -26.52
CA GLU A 281 -18.16 -19.68 -27.17
C GLU A 281 -16.68 -19.90 -26.93
N VAL A 282 -16.32 -21.17 -26.73
CA VAL A 282 -14.94 -21.64 -26.57
C VAL A 282 -14.60 -22.55 -27.74
N GLY A 283 -13.55 -22.20 -28.48
CA GLY A 283 -13.11 -22.96 -29.66
C GLY A 283 -12.42 -24.30 -29.33
N GLU A 284 -12.14 -25.07 -30.38
CA GLU A 284 -11.49 -26.38 -30.30
C GLU A 284 -9.99 -26.30 -29.93
N ASP A 285 -9.35 -25.14 -30.09
CA ASP A 285 -7.92 -24.98 -29.79
C ASP A 285 -7.63 -24.50 -28.36
N ALA A 286 -8.67 -24.19 -27.58
CA ALA A 286 -8.51 -23.65 -26.22
C ALA A 286 -7.98 -24.70 -25.22
N ASP A 287 -7.06 -24.29 -24.35
CA ASP A 287 -6.61 -25.09 -23.19
C ASP A 287 -7.56 -24.89 -22.00
N LEU A 288 -8.43 -25.88 -21.79
CA LEU A 288 -9.46 -25.84 -20.75
C LEU A 288 -8.91 -26.15 -19.34
N ASP A 289 -7.74 -26.78 -19.25
CA ASP A 289 -7.15 -27.21 -17.97
C ASP A 289 -6.50 -26.03 -17.22
N ASN A 290 -6.09 -24.99 -17.95
CA ASN A 290 -5.49 -23.76 -17.42
C ASN A 290 -6.34 -22.53 -17.72
N ALA A 291 -7.64 -22.62 -17.44
CA ALA A 291 -8.58 -21.54 -17.68
C ALA A 291 -8.75 -20.60 -16.47
N MET A 292 -8.96 -19.32 -16.74
CA MET A 292 -9.16 -18.26 -15.76
C MET A 292 -10.21 -17.27 -16.24
N LEU A 293 -11.11 -16.87 -15.35
CA LEU A 293 -12.01 -15.75 -15.54
C LEU A 293 -11.33 -14.47 -15.04
N ILE A 294 -11.25 -13.46 -15.90
CA ILE A 294 -10.63 -12.16 -15.62
C ILE A 294 -11.72 -11.12 -15.75
N LEU A 295 -12.07 -10.43 -14.66
CA LEU A 295 -13.11 -9.39 -14.64
C LEU A 295 -12.56 -8.01 -14.25
N GLY A 296 -11.25 -7.79 -14.36
CA GLY A 296 -10.64 -6.52 -13.98
C GLY A 296 -10.82 -6.22 -12.50
N THR A 297 -11.33 -5.04 -12.18
CA THR A 297 -11.85 -4.67 -10.85
C THR A 297 -13.33 -4.36 -10.97
N LEU A 298 -14.09 -4.74 -9.96
CA LEU A 298 -15.51 -4.42 -9.81
C LEU A 298 -15.65 -3.52 -8.59
N VAL A 299 -16.55 -2.55 -8.65
CA VAL A 299 -16.83 -1.67 -7.52
C VAL A 299 -17.83 -2.37 -6.60
N ASP A 300 -17.31 -2.73 -5.42
CA ASP A 300 -17.90 -3.50 -4.32
C ASP A 300 -17.68 -5.02 -4.44
N ALA A 301 -18.56 -5.85 -3.87
CA ALA A 301 -18.36 -7.28 -3.70
C ALA A 301 -18.97 -8.09 -4.85
N ASP A 302 -18.26 -9.11 -5.33
CA ASP A 302 -18.77 -10.02 -6.35
C ASP A 302 -18.63 -11.50 -5.99
N GLU A 303 -19.50 -12.30 -6.60
CA GLU A 303 -19.31 -13.74 -6.76
C GLU A 303 -19.62 -14.13 -8.21
N SER A 304 -18.71 -14.90 -8.81
CA SER A 304 -18.73 -15.20 -10.23
C SER A 304 -18.87 -16.70 -10.49
N TYR A 305 -19.63 -17.05 -11.51
CA TYR A 305 -20.02 -18.42 -11.85
C TYR A 305 -19.76 -18.71 -13.32
N ILE A 306 -19.24 -19.90 -13.62
CA ILE A 306 -19.17 -20.44 -14.99
C ILE A 306 -19.98 -21.73 -15.03
N ASN A 307 -20.94 -21.82 -15.96
CA ASN A 307 -21.80 -22.99 -16.14
C ASN A 307 -22.44 -23.51 -14.82
N GLY A 308 -22.85 -22.58 -13.95
CA GLY A 308 -23.48 -22.87 -12.65
C GLY A 308 -22.53 -23.21 -11.50
N VAL A 309 -21.22 -23.24 -11.74
CA VAL A 309 -20.20 -23.49 -10.71
C VAL A 309 -19.56 -22.17 -10.28
N SER A 310 -19.53 -21.89 -8.98
CA SER A 310 -18.82 -20.72 -8.44
C SER A 310 -17.32 -20.88 -8.70
N VAL A 311 -16.72 -19.88 -9.35
CA VAL A 311 -15.29 -19.87 -9.71
C VAL A 311 -14.48 -18.91 -8.85
N GLY A 312 -15.13 -17.97 -8.17
CA GLY A 312 -14.45 -17.03 -7.28
C GLY A 312 -15.37 -15.99 -6.67
N LYS A 313 -14.87 -15.36 -5.61
CA LYS A 313 -15.54 -14.29 -4.85
C LYS A 313 -14.52 -13.23 -4.46
N THR A 314 -14.94 -11.98 -4.41
CA THR A 314 -14.16 -10.87 -3.84
C THR A 314 -15.10 -9.95 -3.08
N GLU A 315 -14.71 -9.50 -1.89
CA GLU A 315 -15.64 -8.90 -0.93
C GLU A 315 -15.66 -7.37 -0.91
N TYR A 316 -14.84 -6.71 -1.74
CA TYR A 316 -14.76 -5.24 -1.81
C TYR A 316 -14.11 -4.75 -3.11
N LEU A 317 -14.12 -3.44 -3.38
CA LEU A 317 -13.84 -2.89 -4.70
C LEU A 317 -12.42 -3.06 -5.28
N TYR A 318 -11.37 -3.15 -4.46
CA TYR A 318 -10.00 -2.93 -4.94
C TYR A 318 -9.23 -4.16 -5.48
N PRO A 319 -9.46 -5.41 -5.05
CA PRO A 319 -8.68 -6.55 -5.56
C PRO A 319 -9.01 -6.85 -7.02
N PRO A 320 -8.03 -7.19 -7.87
CA PRO A 320 -8.35 -7.70 -9.20
C PRO A 320 -9.11 -9.04 -9.13
N ARG A 321 -10.05 -9.25 -10.04
CA ARG A 321 -10.88 -10.46 -10.17
C ARG A 321 -10.22 -11.41 -11.15
N TYR A 322 -9.30 -12.21 -10.63
CA TYR A 322 -8.61 -13.27 -11.37
C TYR A 322 -8.98 -14.62 -10.75
N TYR A 323 -9.96 -15.29 -11.34
CA TYR A 323 -10.54 -16.52 -10.79
C TYR A 323 -10.17 -17.72 -11.63
N LYS A 324 -9.40 -18.64 -11.05
CA LYS A 324 -9.08 -19.90 -11.71
C LYS A 324 -10.38 -20.69 -11.93
N ILE A 325 -10.64 -21.09 -13.17
CA ILE A 325 -11.81 -21.90 -13.50
C ILE A 325 -11.46 -23.36 -13.18
N PRO A 326 -12.23 -24.06 -12.33
CA PRO A 326 -11.94 -25.46 -12.01
C PRO A 326 -12.00 -26.36 -13.25
N LYS A 327 -11.15 -27.39 -13.28
CA LYS A 327 -11.10 -28.36 -14.38
C LYS A 327 -12.48 -29.00 -14.61
N GLY A 328 -12.90 -29.06 -15.87
CA GLY A 328 -14.19 -29.62 -16.29
C GLY A 328 -15.38 -28.67 -16.21
N VAL A 329 -15.21 -27.46 -15.65
CA VAL A 329 -16.27 -26.44 -15.62
C VAL A 329 -16.42 -25.77 -16.98
N LEU A 330 -15.31 -25.35 -17.60
CA LEU A 330 -15.29 -24.80 -18.96
C LEU A 330 -15.41 -25.93 -19.99
N LYS A 331 -16.22 -25.73 -21.03
CA LYS A 331 -16.48 -26.72 -22.08
C LYS A 331 -16.20 -26.13 -23.45
N ARG A 332 -16.03 -26.95 -24.47
CA ARG A 332 -16.01 -26.48 -25.86
C ARG A 332 -17.40 -26.10 -26.33
N GLY A 333 -17.48 -25.17 -27.28
CA GLY A 333 -18.73 -24.58 -27.73
C GLY A 333 -19.33 -23.63 -26.70
N LYS A 334 -20.65 -23.70 -26.51
CA LYS A 334 -21.42 -22.74 -25.72
C LYS A 334 -21.18 -22.87 -24.22
N ASN A 335 -20.85 -21.75 -23.58
CA ASN A 335 -20.69 -21.60 -22.13
C ASN A 335 -21.44 -20.37 -21.65
N ARG A 336 -21.62 -20.27 -20.33
CA ARG A 336 -22.26 -19.13 -19.69
C ARG A 336 -21.48 -18.65 -18.47
N VAL A 337 -21.37 -17.33 -18.34
CA VAL A 337 -20.88 -16.63 -17.15
C VAL A 337 -22.03 -15.90 -16.49
N ALA A 338 -22.07 -15.95 -15.16
CA ALA A 338 -22.93 -15.11 -14.33
C ALA A 338 -22.10 -14.42 -13.25
N VAL A 339 -22.33 -13.13 -13.04
CA VAL A 339 -21.66 -12.33 -12.02
C VAL A 339 -22.71 -11.71 -11.13
N LYS A 340 -22.66 -12.06 -9.84
CA LYS A 340 -23.46 -11.45 -8.77
C LYS A 340 -22.65 -10.29 -8.21
N LEU A 341 -23.15 -9.07 -8.30
CA LEU A 341 -22.53 -7.89 -7.71
C LEU A 341 -23.42 -7.35 -6.58
N ASP A 342 -22.86 -7.30 -5.38
CA ASP A 342 -23.49 -6.76 -4.17
C ASP A 342 -22.90 -5.37 -3.92
N VAL A 343 -23.74 -4.34 -3.96
CA VAL A 343 -23.36 -2.92 -3.88
C VAL A 343 -23.94 -2.30 -2.63
N LYS A 344 -23.12 -1.87 -1.68
CA LYS A 344 -23.57 -1.38 -0.37
C LYS A 344 -24.04 0.06 -0.39
N ASN A 345 -23.18 1.04 -0.75
CA ASN A 345 -23.40 2.40 -0.26
C ASN A 345 -23.66 3.53 -1.24
N THR A 346 -23.24 3.49 -2.50
CA THR A 346 -23.61 4.61 -3.41
C THR A 346 -23.52 4.30 -4.90
N ASN A 347 -22.64 3.39 -5.29
CA ASN A 347 -22.48 2.98 -6.68
C ASN A 347 -21.71 1.66 -6.73
N GLY A 348 -21.95 0.88 -7.77
CA GLY A 348 -21.16 -0.30 -8.11
C GLY A 348 -20.92 -0.32 -9.60
N GLY A 349 -20.14 -1.25 -10.08
CA GLY A 349 -19.91 -1.34 -11.51
C GLY A 349 -18.64 -2.07 -11.89
N TRP A 350 -18.29 -1.91 -13.16
CA TRP A 350 -17.16 -2.54 -13.80
C TRP A 350 -16.15 -1.45 -14.15
N THR A 351 -14.95 -1.50 -13.58
CA THR A 351 -13.97 -0.41 -13.74
C THR A 351 -13.51 -0.31 -15.19
N GLU A 352 -13.61 0.88 -15.78
CA GLU A 352 -13.18 1.13 -17.15
C GLU A 352 -11.69 0.86 -17.39
N GLY A 353 -11.31 0.60 -18.64
CA GLY A 353 -9.92 0.33 -19.03
C GLY A 353 -9.35 -1.02 -18.56
N LYS A 354 -10.08 -1.77 -17.72
CA LYS A 354 -9.70 -3.14 -17.33
C LYS A 354 -10.15 -4.15 -18.40
N ARG A 355 -9.56 -5.34 -18.35
CA ARG A 355 -9.87 -6.44 -19.26
C ARG A 355 -10.92 -7.37 -18.66
N PHE A 356 -11.89 -7.77 -19.48
CA PHE A 356 -12.96 -8.70 -19.11
C PHE A 356 -12.93 -9.87 -20.08
N CYS A 357 -12.46 -11.05 -19.67
CA CYS A 357 -12.31 -12.17 -20.59
C CYS A 357 -12.22 -13.52 -19.85
N VAL A 358 -12.39 -14.61 -20.60
CA VAL A 358 -11.86 -15.93 -20.22
C VAL A 358 -10.52 -16.13 -20.92
N MET A 359 -9.47 -16.39 -20.14
CA MET A 359 -8.17 -16.82 -20.63
C MET A 359 -8.08 -18.33 -20.51
N ALA A 360 -7.86 -19.04 -21.61
CA ALA A 360 -7.77 -20.51 -21.67
C ALA A 360 -6.47 -20.89 -22.40
N GLY A 361 -5.38 -21.02 -21.64
CA GLY A 361 -4.03 -21.02 -22.19
C GLY A 361 -3.70 -19.69 -22.88
N SER A 362 -3.28 -19.72 -24.13
CA SER A 362 -3.05 -18.51 -24.95
C SER A 362 -4.32 -17.94 -25.58
N THR A 363 -5.44 -18.67 -25.54
CA THR A 363 -6.70 -18.23 -26.14
C THR A 363 -7.39 -17.24 -25.21
N ILE A 364 -7.81 -16.10 -25.76
CA ILE A 364 -8.51 -15.05 -25.03
C ILE A 364 -9.90 -14.87 -25.63
N ILE A 365 -10.92 -15.07 -24.80
CA ILE A 365 -12.32 -14.90 -25.18
C ILE A 365 -12.83 -13.62 -24.52
N ASP A 366 -13.05 -12.59 -25.33
CA ASP A 366 -13.49 -11.29 -24.85
C ASP A 366 -14.92 -11.34 -24.31
N LEU A 367 -15.08 -10.84 -23.08
CA LEU A 367 -16.36 -10.69 -22.41
C LEU A 367 -16.81 -9.23 -22.33
N ALA A 368 -16.07 -8.26 -22.87
CA ALA A 368 -16.55 -6.87 -22.96
C ALA A 368 -17.75 -6.73 -23.91
N GLY A 369 -18.53 -5.66 -23.76
CA GLY A 369 -19.68 -5.37 -24.63
C GLY A 369 -21.02 -5.81 -24.03
N GLN A 370 -21.91 -6.39 -24.84
CA GLN A 370 -23.30 -6.60 -24.44
C GLN A 370 -23.45 -7.78 -23.46
N TRP A 371 -24.23 -7.56 -22.40
CA TRP A 371 -24.62 -8.55 -21.38
C TRP A 371 -26.12 -8.44 -21.10
N GLU A 372 -26.72 -9.51 -20.60
CA GLU A 372 -27.99 -9.43 -19.90
C GLU A 372 -27.76 -9.03 -18.44
N TYR A 373 -28.71 -8.31 -17.85
CA TYR A 373 -28.69 -8.01 -16.42
C TYR A 373 -30.06 -8.06 -15.78
N GLU A 374 -30.11 -8.24 -14.46
CA GLU A 374 -31.33 -8.08 -13.67
C GLU A 374 -31.01 -7.55 -12.28
N VAL A 375 -31.75 -6.54 -11.82
CA VAL A 375 -31.67 -6.04 -10.45
C VAL A 375 -32.51 -6.97 -9.57
N ALA A 376 -31.85 -7.85 -8.80
CA ALA A 376 -32.53 -8.81 -7.93
C ALA A 376 -33.03 -8.16 -6.64
N VAL A 377 -32.26 -7.21 -6.10
CA VAL A 377 -32.61 -6.48 -4.88
C VAL A 377 -32.24 -5.02 -5.07
N ASP A 378 -33.21 -4.13 -4.89
CA ASP A 378 -33.03 -2.68 -4.82
C ASP A 378 -33.50 -2.24 -3.43
N ARG A 379 -32.65 -1.51 -2.72
CA ARG A 379 -32.90 -1.03 -1.36
C ARG A 379 -32.25 0.32 -1.15
N GLU A 380 -32.65 0.98 -0.06
CA GLU A 380 -31.97 2.20 0.37
C GLU A 380 -30.53 1.90 0.78
N PRO A 381 -29.58 2.82 0.50
CA PRO A 381 -28.21 2.71 0.99
C PRO A 381 -28.16 2.47 2.50
N VAL A 382 -27.25 1.61 2.94
CA VAL A 382 -26.95 1.43 4.36
C VAL A 382 -25.95 2.46 4.84
N SER A 383 -25.89 2.67 6.16
CA SER A 383 -24.81 3.45 6.77
C SER A 383 -23.46 2.82 6.42
N THR A 384 -22.45 3.66 6.14
CA THR A 384 -21.07 3.17 5.97
C THR A 384 -20.60 2.56 7.28
N LEU A 385 -19.99 1.38 7.19
CA LEU A 385 -19.36 0.74 8.32
C LEU A 385 -18.18 1.58 8.78
N VAL A 386 -17.97 1.60 10.09
CA VAL A 386 -16.80 2.30 10.63
C VAL A 386 -15.57 1.44 10.36
N PHE A 387 -14.70 1.92 9.48
CA PHE A 387 -13.42 1.28 9.21
C PHE A 387 -12.39 1.70 10.26
N MET A 388 -12.28 0.91 11.33
CA MET A 388 -11.45 1.24 12.50
C MET A 388 -9.97 1.51 12.20
N PRO A 389 -9.28 0.79 11.30
CA PRO A 389 -7.89 1.09 10.99
C PRO A 389 -7.70 2.51 10.44
N GLY A 390 -8.76 3.11 9.87
CA GLY A 390 -8.77 4.48 9.36
C GLY A 390 -8.95 5.58 10.41
N LEU A 391 -9.01 5.24 11.69
CA LEU A 391 -9.20 6.18 12.79
C LEU A 391 -7.86 6.59 13.43
N PRO A 392 -7.78 7.77 14.09
CA PRO A 392 -6.61 8.16 14.87
C PRO A 392 -6.28 7.13 15.93
N LEU A 393 -5.02 7.09 16.38
CA LEU A 393 -4.49 6.19 17.41
C LEU A 393 -4.49 4.68 17.06
N ALA A 394 -5.37 4.24 16.15
CA ALA A 394 -5.72 2.83 15.93
C ALA A 394 -4.50 1.92 15.75
N SER A 395 -3.47 2.38 15.02
CA SER A 395 -2.31 1.58 14.66
C SER A 395 -1.08 1.83 15.56
N TYR A 396 -1.15 2.79 16.49
CA TYR A 396 0.02 3.22 17.25
C TYR A 396 0.61 2.10 18.12
N ALA A 397 -0.23 1.52 18.98
CA ALA A 397 0.24 0.61 20.04
C ALA A 397 0.89 -0.65 19.48
N TYR A 398 0.32 -1.26 18.44
CA TYR A 398 0.77 -2.56 17.94
C TYR A 398 1.72 -2.49 16.74
N LEU A 399 1.65 -1.42 15.93
CA LEU A 399 2.43 -1.31 14.70
C LEU A 399 3.56 -0.29 14.81
N THR A 400 3.33 0.85 15.47
CA THR A 400 4.36 1.91 15.57
C THR A 400 5.27 1.72 16.78
N SER A 401 4.69 1.55 17.98
CA SER A 401 5.46 1.65 19.22
C SER A 401 6.51 0.55 19.45
N PRO A 402 6.29 -0.72 19.08
CA PRO A 402 7.30 -1.77 19.18
C PRO A 402 8.56 -1.51 18.35
N ALA A 403 8.42 -0.76 17.25
CA ALA A 403 9.52 -0.53 16.32
C ALA A 403 10.60 0.40 16.90
N PHE A 404 10.27 1.21 17.91
CA PHE A 404 11.20 2.23 18.43
C PHE A 404 12.48 1.66 19.02
N LYS A 405 12.44 0.45 19.60
CA LYS A 405 13.61 -0.19 20.22
C LYS A 405 14.54 -0.88 19.21
N LEU A 406 14.10 -1.06 17.97
CA LEU A 406 14.88 -1.73 16.94
C LEU A 406 15.81 -0.76 16.22
N LYS A 407 16.94 -1.29 15.73
CA LYS A 407 17.90 -0.55 14.91
C LYS A 407 17.59 -0.78 13.44
N PHE A 408 17.36 0.32 12.73
CA PHE A 408 17.09 0.32 11.31
C PHE A 408 18.09 1.20 10.56
N LYS A 409 18.41 0.80 9.34
CA LYS A 409 19.18 1.63 8.41
C LYS A 409 18.42 2.90 8.03
N ALA A 410 17.11 2.77 7.78
CA ALA A 410 16.18 3.85 7.50
C ALA A 410 14.72 3.40 7.63
N MET A 411 13.81 4.39 7.67
CA MET A 411 12.37 4.19 7.56
C MET A 411 11.91 4.51 6.13
N VAL A 412 11.13 3.60 5.53
CA VAL A 412 10.54 3.76 4.20
C VAL A 412 9.02 3.84 4.35
N ILE A 413 8.43 4.97 3.93
CA ILE A 413 7.02 5.29 4.19
C ILE A 413 6.26 5.42 2.88
N TYR A 414 5.13 4.72 2.76
CA TYR A 414 4.13 4.99 1.72
C TYR A 414 2.79 5.34 2.37
N GLN A 415 2.50 6.63 2.45
CA GLN A 415 1.40 7.17 3.24
C GLN A 415 0.81 8.45 2.64
N GLY A 416 -0.52 8.59 2.70
CA GLY A 416 -1.20 9.87 2.50
C GLY A 416 -2.60 9.76 1.92
N GLU A 417 -2.96 8.62 1.33
CA GLU A 417 -4.24 8.46 0.64
C GLU A 417 -5.41 8.59 1.60
N SER A 418 -5.36 8.00 2.80
CA SER A 418 -6.42 8.17 3.81
C SER A 418 -6.48 9.58 4.40
N ASN A 419 -5.42 10.39 4.27
CA ASN A 419 -5.44 11.79 4.66
C ASN A 419 -5.93 12.70 3.52
N ALA A 420 -5.87 12.25 2.27
CA ALA A 420 -6.38 12.95 1.10
C ALA A 420 -7.87 12.63 0.83
N ASP A 421 -8.26 11.37 1.00
CA ASP A 421 -9.60 10.84 0.76
C ASP A 421 -10.24 10.47 2.10
N THR A 422 -10.77 11.49 2.79
CA THR A 422 -11.20 11.39 4.19
C THR A 422 -12.58 12.02 4.41
N PRO A 423 -13.36 11.51 5.38
CA PRO A 423 -14.55 12.19 5.86
C PRO A 423 -14.23 13.39 6.79
N VAL A 424 -12.97 13.59 7.20
CA VAL A 424 -12.56 14.70 8.07
C VAL A 424 -12.01 15.84 7.21
N PRO A 425 -12.74 16.96 7.02
CA PRO A 425 -12.34 18.02 6.09
C PRO A 425 -10.94 18.60 6.30
N GLU A 426 -10.42 18.55 7.52
CA GLU A 426 -9.16 19.17 7.92
C GLU A 426 -7.92 18.32 7.55
N TYR A 427 -8.03 17.00 7.38
CA TYR A 427 -6.83 16.13 7.23
C TYR A 427 -5.90 16.53 6.09
N PRO A 428 -6.39 16.88 4.87
CA PRO A 428 -5.49 17.27 3.79
C PRO A 428 -4.58 18.43 4.18
N SER A 429 -5.11 19.41 4.92
CA SER A 429 -4.36 20.59 5.38
C SER A 429 -3.47 20.33 6.59
N LEU A 430 -3.77 19.31 7.39
CA LEU A 430 -2.97 18.91 8.55
C LEU A 430 -1.80 17.98 8.19
N TYR A 431 -1.87 17.30 7.04
CA TYR A 431 -0.93 16.25 6.66
C TYR A 431 0.54 16.65 6.86
N GLY A 432 0.94 17.81 6.34
CA GLY A 432 2.34 18.27 6.45
C GLY A 432 2.80 18.51 7.89
N LYS A 433 1.90 18.93 8.79
CA LYS A 433 2.22 19.11 10.22
C LYS A 433 2.26 17.76 10.95
N LEU A 434 1.28 16.89 10.68
CA LEU A 434 1.21 15.55 11.27
C LEU A 434 2.41 14.69 10.85
N PHE A 435 2.81 14.72 9.58
CA PHE A 435 3.96 13.96 9.09
C PHE A 435 5.27 14.44 9.73
N ARG A 436 5.50 15.75 9.80
CA ARG A 436 6.67 16.31 10.52
C ARG A 436 6.67 15.89 11.98
N ARG A 437 5.51 15.93 12.64
CA ARG A 437 5.39 15.52 14.05
C ARG A 437 5.60 14.02 14.23
N PHE A 438 5.11 13.19 13.30
CA PHE A 438 5.36 11.76 13.29
C PHE A 438 6.86 11.45 13.20
N VAL A 439 7.57 12.08 12.26
CA VAL A 439 9.01 11.87 12.12
C VAL A 439 9.79 12.36 13.35
N SER A 440 9.45 13.53 13.89
CA SER A 440 10.13 14.04 15.10
C SER A 440 9.87 13.15 16.30
N TYR A 441 8.62 12.74 16.52
CA TYR A 441 8.27 11.82 17.60
C TYR A 441 8.98 10.46 17.42
N TYR A 442 9.03 9.91 16.21
CA TYR A 442 9.75 8.66 15.97
C TYR A 442 11.24 8.78 16.36
N ARG A 443 11.91 9.87 15.95
CA ARG A 443 13.32 10.13 16.29
C ARG A 443 13.54 10.32 17.79
N GLU A 444 12.64 11.04 18.47
CA GLU A 444 12.66 11.16 19.94
C GLU A 444 12.59 9.78 20.60
N ARG A 445 11.73 8.90 20.09
CA ARG A 445 11.46 7.59 20.68
C ARG A 445 12.54 6.54 20.37
N CYS A 446 13.11 6.54 19.17
CA CYS A 446 14.18 5.61 18.81
C CYS A 446 15.57 6.08 19.25
N GLY A 447 15.72 7.36 19.61
CA GLY A 447 16.95 7.92 20.18
C GLY A 447 18.07 8.17 19.18
N TYR A 448 17.76 8.19 17.87
CA TYR A 448 18.71 8.55 16.81
C TYR A 448 18.01 9.22 15.64
N GLU A 449 18.77 9.93 14.82
CA GLU A 449 18.26 10.60 13.63
C GLU A 449 18.06 9.59 12.49
N ILE A 450 17.02 8.76 12.59
CA ILE A 450 16.69 7.78 11.55
C ILE A 450 16.43 8.50 10.21
N PRO A 451 17.07 8.07 9.10
CA PRO A 451 16.77 8.58 7.78
C PRO A 451 15.36 8.20 7.31
N VAL A 452 14.70 9.07 6.56
CA VAL A 452 13.32 8.88 6.09
C VAL A 452 13.23 8.93 4.57
N ILE A 453 12.68 7.89 3.96
CA ILE A 453 12.39 7.84 2.52
C ILE A 453 10.88 7.68 2.36
N THR A 454 10.22 8.69 1.81
CA THR A 454 8.76 8.70 1.62
C THR A 454 8.36 8.58 0.15
N THR A 455 7.08 8.42 -0.14
CA THR A 455 6.51 8.46 -1.49
C THR A 455 5.60 9.67 -1.65
N GLN A 456 5.63 10.29 -2.83
CA GLN A 456 4.54 11.15 -3.25
C GLN A 456 3.35 10.30 -3.72
N LEU A 457 2.12 10.77 -3.52
CA LEU A 457 0.92 10.08 -4.02
C LEU A 457 0.93 9.98 -5.57
N PRO A 458 0.56 8.81 -6.13
CA PRO A 458 0.48 8.58 -7.59
C PRO A 458 -0.76 9.25 -8.17
N ASN A 459 -0.99 9.17 -9.49
CA ASN A 459 -2.23 9.63 -10.13
C ASN A 459 -3.45 8.78 -9.72
N TRP A 460 -4.55 9.46 -9.36
CA TRP A 460 -5.83 8.89 -8.92
C TRP A 460 -6.91 9.99 -8.92
N ASP A 461 -8.07 9.74 -9.51
CA ASP A 461 -9.09 10.76 -9.79
C ASP A 461 -10.04 11.01 -8.60
N THR A 462 -9.60 11.81 -7.61
CA THR A 462 -10.40 12.15 -6.41
C THR A 462 -10.45 13.65 -6.08
N GLY A 463 -10.05 14.51 -7.00
CA GLY A 463 -10.10 15.97 -6.81
C GLY A 463 -8.95 16.57 -5.99
N ASP A 464 -9.13 17.83 -5.57
CA ASP A 464 -8.03 18.73 -5.17
C ASP A 464 -7.28 18.33 -3.89
N SER A 465 -7.93 17.64 -2.94
CA SER A 465 -7.30 17.18 -1.70
C SER A 465 -6.07 16.30 -1.96
N TRP A 466 -6.11 15.54 -3.07
CA TRP A 466 -5.01 14.68 -3.49
C TRP A 466 -3.77 15.50 -3.89
N SER A 467 -3.96 16.55 -4.68
CA SER A 467 -2.90 17.48 -5.09
C SER A 467 -2.32 18.23 -3.89
N LEU A 468 -3.16 18.61 -2.91
CA LEU A 468 -2.71 19.28 -1.69
C LEU A 468 -1.80 18.38 -0.84
N VAL A 469 -2.17 17.10 -0.65
CA VAL A 469 -1.31 16.16 0.06
C VAL A 469 0.02 15.94 -0.68
N ARG A 470 0.03 15.87 -2.02
CA ARG A 470 1.29 15.80 -2.80
C ARG A 470 2.20 16.99 -2.55
N GLN A 471 1.64 18.19 -2.44
CA GLN A 471 2.39 19.41 -2.11
C GLN A 471 3.00 19.31 -0.71
N HIS A 472 2.23 18.87 0.29
CA HIS A 472 2.77 18.69 1.64
C HIS A 472 3.85 17.59 1.70
N GLN A 473 3.73 16.51 0.93
CA GLN A 473 4.77 15.49 0.81
C GLN A 473 6.07 16.07 0.24
N LEU A 474 5.97 16.95 -0.76
CA LEU A 474 7.11 17.69 -1.30
C LEU A 474 7.72 18.61 -0.22
N GLU A 475 6.90 19.40 0.47
CA GLU A 475 7.34 20.33 1.51
C GLU A 475 8.05 19.61 2.67
N CYS A 476 7.58 18.43 3.07
CA CYS A 476 8.21 17.61 4.11
C CYS A 476 9.59 17.04 3.72
N CYS A 477 10.06 17.26 2.49
CA CYS A 477 11.47 17.02 2.16
C CYS A 477 12.42 18.03 2.84
N ASP A 478 11.89 19.06 3.51
CA ASP A 478 12.64 19.96 4.39
C ASP A 478 13.14 19.30 5.69
N ILE A 479 12.58 18.15 6.06
CA ILE A 479 13.00 17.38 7.23
C ILE A 479 14.44 16.89 7.00
N PRO A 480 15.38 17.17 7.93
CA PRO A 480 16.76 16.69 7.82
C PRO A 480 16.83 15.17 7.60
N ASN A 481 17.81 14.71 6.80
CA ASN A 481 17.99 13.30 6.44
C ASN A 481 16.73 12.63 5.89
N SER A 482 15.99 13.35 5.04
CA SER A 482 14.78 12.84 4.40
C SER A 482 14.78 13.04 2.89
N THR A 483 14.04 12.18 2.17
CA THR A 483 13.80 12.34 0.74
C THR A 483 12.49 11.66 0.32
N MET A 484 12.08 11.84 -0.94
CA MET A 484 10.81 11.37 -1.46
C MET A 484 10.95 10.76 -2.86
N ALA A 485 10.28 9.64 -3.13
CA ALA A 485 10.09 9.11 -4.47
C ALA A 485 8.87 9.79 -5.13
N VAL A 486 9.07 10.42 -6.30
CA VAL A 486 7.97 10.95 -7.13
C VAL A 486 7.35 9.79 -7.92
N THR A 487 6.08 9.47 -7.66
CA THR A 487 5.38 8.31 -8.27
C THR A 487 4.29 8.71 -9.26
N LEU A 488 4.24 9.99 -9.66
CA LEU A 488 3.29 10.47 -10.64
C LEU A 488 3.41 9.70 -11.97
N GLY A 489 2.30 9.33 -12.61
CA GLY A 489 2.31 8.51 -13.82
C GLY A 489 2.72 7.04 -13.62
N MET A 490 2.97 6.60 -12.38
CA MET A 490 3.17 5.18 -12.06
C MET A 490 1.88 4.48 -11.59
N GLY A 491 0.78 5.23 -11.40
CA GLY A 491 -0.53 4.74 -11.01
C GLY A 491 -1.56 4.74 -12.13
N GLU A 492 -2.82 4.44 -11.79
CA GLU A 492 -3.95 4.46 -12.71
C GLU A 492 -4.98 5.48 -12.21
N ASN A 493 -5.56 6.29 -13.10
CA ASN A 493 -6.53 7.32 -12.68
C ASN A 493 -7.77 6.73 -11.99
N ASN A 494 -8.08 5.47 -12.27
CA ASN A 494 -9.23 4.74 -11.75
C ASN A 494 -8.85 3.50 -10.94
N ASP A 495 -7.60 3.39 -10.45
CA ASP A 495 -7.24 2.42 -9.40
C ASP A 495 -6.37 3.02 -8.27
N LEU A 496 -6.85 2.93 -7.02
CA LEU A 496 -6.18 3.50 -5.84
C LEU A 496 -4.85 2.79 -5.58
N HIS A 497 -4.74 1.54 -6.03
CA HIS A 497 -3.60 0.66 -5.82
C HIS A 497 -2.83 0.49 -7.13
N PRO A 498 -1.80 1.32 -7.40
CA PRO A 498 -0.94 1.16 -8.57
C PRO A 498 -0.45 -0.29 -8.71
N LYS A 499 -0.71 -0.89 -9.88
CA LYS A 499 -0.20 -2.24 -10.18
C LYS A 499 1.30 -2.25 -10.42
N ASN A 500 1.86 -1.16 -10.93
CA ASN A 500 3.30 -1.04 -11.20
C ASN A 500 4.12 -0.79 -9.90
N LYS A 501 4.02 -1.71 -8.94
CA LYS A 501 4.78 -1.67 -7.69
C LYS A 501 6.27 -1.84 -7.90
N LYS A 502 6.69 -2.42 -9.03
CA LYS A 502 8.10 -2.49 -9.41
C LYS A 502 8.69 -1.10 -9.60
N ALA A 503 8.07 -0.24 -10.41
CA ALA A 503 8.59 1.11 -10.63
C ALA A 503 8.64 1.93 -9.33
N ILE A 504 7.64 1.76 -8.46
CA ILE A 504 7.60 2.45 -7.16
C ILE A 504 8.72 1.94 -6.23
N GLY A 505 8.89 0.62 -6.11
CA GLY A 505 9.96 0.02 -5.31
C GLY A 505 11.35 0.41 -5.82
N ASP A 506 11.54 0.42 -7.15
CA ASP A 506 12.78 0.87 -7.78
C ASP A 506 13.08 2.34 -7.45
N ALA A 507 12.07 3.23 -7.52
CA ALA A 507 12.22 4.64 -7.19
C ALA A 507 12.55 4.88 -5.71
N LEU A 508 11.93 4.12 -4.80
CA LEU A 508 12.28 4.16 -3.38
C LEU A 508 13.74 3.73 -3.15
N ALA A 509 14.19 2.67 -3.84
CA ALA A 509 15.56 2.18 -3.71
C ALA A 509 16.58 3.21 -4.23
N ASP A 510 16.30 3.87 -5.35
CA ASP A 510 17.16 4.94 -5.87
C ASP A 510 17.29 6.11 -4.88
N CYS A 511 16.18 6.51 -4.27
CA CYS A 511 16.17 7.53 -3.22
C CYS A 511 17.01 7.12 -2.01
N THR A 512 16.90 5.87 -1.56
CA THR A 512 17.67 5.33 -0.42
C THR A 512 19.16 5.22 -0.74
N LEU A 513 19.51 4.68 -1.91
CA LEU A 513 20.91 4.59 -2.36
C LEU A 513 21.58 5.96 -2.34
N ARG A 514 20.88 7.00 -2.82
CA ARG A 514 21.44 8.36 -2.84
C ARG A 514 21.68 8.86 -1.43
N LEU A 515 20.63 8.83 -0.61
CA LEU A 515 20.64 9.44 0.71
C LEU A 515 21.70 8.79 1.62
N LEU A 516 21.91 7.47 1.50
CA LEU A 516 22.69 6.71 2.47
C LEU A 516 24.02 6.16 1.97
N TYR A 517 24.21 6.05 0.66
CA TYR A 517 25.40 5.40 0.07
C TYR A 517 26.10 6.26 -0.98
N GLY A 518 25.57 7.45 -1.29
CA GLY A 518 26.10 8.29 -2.38
C GLY A 518 26.03 7.63 -3.75
N LYS A 519 25.17 6.61 -3.90
CA LYS A 519 24.93 5.87 -5.15
C LYS A 519 23.52 6.20 -5.66
N GLY A 520 23.31 6.35 -6.96
CA GLY A 520 21.97 6.66 -7.49
C GLY A 520 21.72 8.15 -7.76
N ASP A 521 20.54 8.43 -8.32
CA ASP A 521 20.16 9.69 -8.99
C ASP A 521 19.87 10.85 -8.02
N PRO A 522 19.97 12.13 -8.46
CA PRO A 522 19.79 13.33 -7.62
C PRO A 522 18.43 13.42 -6.89
N ALA A 523 18.33 14.38 -5.97
CA ALA A 523 17.10 14.73 -5.24
C ALA A 523 15.89 14.88 -6.18
N PRO A 524 14.63 14.81 -5.67
CA PRO A 524 13.47 15.08 -6.50
C PRO A 524 13.67 16.33 -7.34
N VAL A 525 13.35 16.26 -8.62
CA VAL A 525 13.48 17.41 -9.50
C VAL A 525 12.41 18.41 -9.09
N THR A 526 12.84 19.58 -8.63
CA THR A 526 11.97 20.60 -8.03
C THR A 526 12.16 21.93 -8.71
N CYS A 527 11.08 22.73 -8.77
CA CYS A 527 11.13 24.09 -9.28
C CYS A 527 11.83 24.99 -8.25
N THR A 528 13.04 25.44 -8.58
CA THR A 528 13.86 26.29 -7.71
C THR A 528 13.43 27.75 -7.79
N GLU A 529 13.06 28.24 -8.97
CA GLU A 529 12.67 29.63 -9.22
C GLU A 529 11.52 29.73 -10.23
N CYS A 530 10.57 30.63 -9.98
CA CYS A 530 9.58 31.11 -10.95
C CYS A 530 9.85 32.60 -11.14
N LYS A 531 10.29 33.03 -12.33
CA LYS A 531 10.67 34.42 -12.57
C LYS A 531 9.80 35.05 -13.65
N ALA A 532 9.18 36.18 -13.33
CA ALA A 532 8.49 37.00 -14.33
C ALA A 532 9.47 37.57 -15.37
N GLU A 533 9.07 37.51 -16.62
CA GLU A 533 9.76 38.07 -17.79
C GLU A 533 8.72 38.79 -18.68
N ASP A 534 9.16 39.61 -19.64
CA ASP A 534 8.26 40.49 -20.41
C ASP A 534 7.11 39.75 -21.13
N ASP A 535 7.37 38.52 -21.60
CA ASP A 535 6.42 37.66 -22.34
C ASP A 535 6.02 36.38 -21.58
N GLY A 536 6.07 36.38 -20.25
CA GLY A 536 5.56 35.28 -19.43
C GLY A 536 6.44 34.93 -18.23
N ILE A 537 6.48 33.66 -17.85
CA ILE A 537 7.19 33.21 -16.64
C ILE A 537 8.23 32.15 -17.00
N LYS A 538 9.45 32.33 -16.52
CA LYS A 538 10.53 31.34 -16.62
C LYS A 538 10.62 30.50 -15.35
N LEU A 539 10.60 29.19 -15.49
CA LEU A 539 10.70 28.20 -14.43
C LEU A 539 12.08 27.54 -14.50
N THR A 540 12.86 27.67 -13.43
CA THR A 540 14.15 27.00 -13.26
C THR A 540 14.00 25.85 -12.28
N PHE A 541 14.76 24.77 -12.48
CA PHE A 541 14.68 23.55 -11.69
C PHE A 541 16.03 23.19 -11.05
N SER A 542 16.03 22.22 -10.14
CA SER A 542 17.24 21.73 -9.46
C SER A 542 18.24 21.04 -10.40
N GLU A 543 17.79 20.65 -11.58
CA GLU A 543 18.61 20.19 -12.71
C GLU A 543 17.95 20.63 -14.03
N LYS A 544 18.60 20.38 -15.17
CA LYS A 544 17.96 20.66 -16.46
C LYS A 544 16.75 19.76 -16.64
N VAL A 545 15.66 20.32 -17.18
CA VAL A 545 14.44 19.58 -17.50
C VAL A 545 14.11 19.61 -18.98
N GLU A 546 13.43 18.57 -19.41
CA GLU A 546 12.88 18.40 -20.75
C GLU A 546 11.36 18.20 -20.69
N LEU A 547 10.68 18.71 -21.71
CA LEU A 547 9.24 18.53 -21.91
C LEU A 547 9.02 17.31 -22.83
N ILE A 548 8.58 16.19 -22.28
CA ILE A 548 8.43 14.90 -22.99
C ILE A 548 7.21 14.91 -23.92
N VAL A 549 6.12 15.59 -23.51
CA VAL A 549 4.87 15.66 -24.27
C VAL A 549 4.49 17.12 -24.44
N LYS A 550 4.23 17.54 -25.68
CA LYS A 550 3.73 18.88 -26.01
C LYS A 550 2.21 18.99 -25.77
N ASN A 551 1.75 18.63 -24.58
CA ASN A 551 0.44 19.08 -24.13
C ASN A 551 0.67 20.30 -23.24
N SER A 552 -0.32 21.20 -23.14
CA SER A 552 -0.24 22.37 -22.26
C SER A 552 -1.12 22.24 -21.03
N CYS A 553 -1.74 21.07 -20.81
CA CYS A 553 -2.82 20.92 -19.83
C CYS A 553 -2.37 20.82 -18.37
N TYR A 554 -1.06 20.69 -18.08
CA TYR A 554 -0.58 20.52 -16.71
C TYR A 554 0.05 21.76 -16.08
N PHE A 555 0.18 22.87 -16.80
CA PHE A 555 0.64 24.14 -16.23
C PHE A 555 -0.53 25.09 -16.07
N GLU A 556 -0.64 25.68 -14.88
CA GLU A 556 -1.61 26.73 -14.60
C GLU A 556 -0.92 27.91 -13.92
N VAL A 557 -1.34 29.11 -14.30
CA VAL A 557 -0.85 30.38 -13.77
C VAL A 557 -1.99 31.08 -13.05
N LYS A 558 -1.73 31.60 -11.86
CA LYS A 558 -2.69 32.37 -11.07
C LYS A 558 -2.75 33.81 -11.58
N THR A 559 -3.79 34.11 -12.34
CA THR A 559 -4.12 35.45 -12.88
C THR A 559 -5.11 36.17 -11.95
N GLU A 560 -5.56 37.36 -12.35
CA GLU A 560 -6.67 38.05 -11.71
C GLU A 560 -8.00 37.29 -11.75
N ASN A 561 -8.19 36.39 -12.73
CA ASN A 561 -9.41 35.58 -12.88
C ASN A 561 -9.31 34.20 -12.21
N GLY A 562 -8.22 33.90 -11.51
CA GLY A 562 -7.98 32.61 -10.86
C GLY A 562 -6.90 31.78 -11.54
N TRP A 563 -7.00 30.45 -11.43
CA TRP A 563 -6.06 29.53 -12.08
C TRP A 563 -6.46 29.31 -13.53
N GLU A 564 -5.56 29.62 -14.45
CA GLU A 564 -5.77 29.44 -15.89
C GLU A 564 -4.63 28.62 -16.49
N THR A 565 -4.95 27.71 -17.41
CA THR A 565 -3.95 26.92 -18.15
C THR A 565 -2.97 27.82 -18.91
N ALA A 566 -1.70 27.43 -18.97
CA ALA A 566 -0.65 28.13 -19.69
C ALA A 566 0.13 27.18 -20.59
N ASP A 567 0.49 27.62 -21.80
CA ASP A 567 1.35 26.83 -22.67
C ASP A 567 2.80 26.91 -22.19
N ALA A 568 3.46 25.77 -22.17
CA ALA A 568 4.85 25.61 -21.79
C ALA A 568 5.73 25.30 -23.01
N LYS A 569 6.91 25.91 -23.08
CA LYS A 569 7.97 25.56 -24.03
C LYS A 569 9.29 25.31 -23.30
N ALA A 570 10.09 24.39 -23.81
CA ALA A 570 11.46 24.20 -23.34
C ALA A 570 12.31 25.45 -23.64
N ASP A 571 13.15 25.84 -22.68
CA ASP A 571 14.10 26.95 -22.79
C ASP A 571 15.43 26.55 -22.14
N ASN A 572 16.33 25.93 -22.91
CA ASN A 572 17.71 25.60 -22.49
C ASN A 572 17.83 24.84 -21.15
N GLY A 573 16.96 23.86 -20.92
CA GLY A 573 16.91 23.09 -19.66
C GLY A 573 16.02 23.72 -18.57
N ALA A 574 15.35 24.83 -18.89
CA ALA A 574 14.28 25.46 -18.11
C ALA A 574 12.95 25.37 -18.88
N ILE A 575 11.87 25.87 -18.28
CA ILE A 575 10.55 25.95 -18.92
C ILE A 575 10.08 27.39 -18.96
N LYS A 576 9.54 27.83 -20.11
CA LYS A 576 8.96 29.16 -20.28
C LYS A 576 7.45 29.01 -20.50
N LEU A 577 6.66 29.69 -19.67
CA LEU A 577 5.21 29.80 -19.79
C LEU A 577 4.83 31.07 -20.56
N ASN A 578 3.79 31.01 -21.39
CA ASN A 578 3.32 32.12 -22.22
C ASN A 578 2.30 33.06 -21.52
N LYS A 579 2.22 33.00 -20.19
CA LYS A 579 1.22 33.74 -19.39
C LYS A 579 1.89 34.38 -18.19
N ASN A 580 1.41 35.57 -17.81
CA ASN A 580 1.82 36.30 -16.62
C ASN A 580 0.86 36.03 -15.46
N GLY A 581 1.35 36.12 -14.22
CA GLY A 581 0.53 35.93 -13.04
C GLY A 581 1.30 36.15 -11.75
N THR A 582 0.74 35.67 -10.64
CA THR A 582 1.30 35.80 -9.28
C THR A 582 1.80 34.48 -8.70
N ALA A 583 1.39 33.34 -9.28
CA ALA A 583 1.84 32.02 -8.90
C ALA A 583 1.72 31.06 -10.08
N VAL A 584 2.47 29.95 -10.02
CA VAL A 584 2.45 28.85 -10.99
C VAL A 584 2.20 27.55 -10.26
N ARG A 585 1.41 26.66 -10.85
CA ARG A 585 1.32 25.26 -10.43
C ARG A 585 1.52 24.32 -11.61
N TYR A 586 2.15 23.19 -11.34
CA TYR A 586 2.41 22.12 -12.31
C TYR A 586 1.79 20.81 -11.81
N ALA A 587 1.13 20.09 -12.72
CA ALA A 587 0.46 18.82 -12.49
C ALA A 587 -0.46 18.84 -11.24
N TRP A 588 -1.16 19.95 -11.02
CA TRP A 588 -2.10 20.15 -9.91
C TRP A 588 -3.46 19.47 -10.14
N LEU A 589 -3.44 18.29 -10.77
CA LEU A 589 -4.60 17.46 -11.02
C LEU A 589 -4.42 16.14 -10.27
N ALA A 590 -5.49 15.63 -9.67
CA ALA A 590 -5.49 14.33 -9.01
C ALA A 590 -5.07 13.23 -10.01
N ALA A 591 -5.68 13.24 -11.20
CA ALA A 591 -5.46 12.34 -12.33
C ALA A 591 -4.38 12.83 -13.33
N ALA A 592 -3.22 13.30 -12.85
CA ALA A 592 -2.10 13.65 -13.73
C ALA A 592 -1.28 12.41 -14.14
N ASP A 593 -1.82 11.60 -15.06
CA ASP A 593 -1.24 10.32 -15.53
C ASP A 593 -0.07 10.46 -16.52
N LYS A 594 0.05 11.59 -17.22
CA LYS A 594 1.09 11.83 -18.22
C LYS A 594 1.97 13.02 -17.83
N PRO A 595 2.80 12.89 -16.80
CA PRO A 595 3.68 13.98 -16.40
C PRO A 595 4.61 14.37 -17.55
N GLU A 596 4.62 15.66 -17.88
CA GLU A 596 5.31 16.20 -19.05
C GLU A 596 6.78 16.49 -18.79
N LEU A 597 7.14 16.78 -17.55
CA LEU A 597 8.49 17.17 -17.19
C LEU A 597 9.31 16.02 -16.63
N ARG A 598 10.48 15.84 -17.22
CA ARG A 598 11.53 14.95 -16.73
C ARG A 598 12.83 15.70 -16.67
N GLY A 599 13.54 15.55 -15.57
CA GLY A 599 14.90 16.07 -15.44
C GLY A 599 15.91 15.24 -16.22
N GLU A 600 17.10 15.77 -16.45
CA GLU A 600 18.18 15.08 -17.17
C GLU A 600 18.63 13.78 -16.49
N SER A 601 18.35 13.61 -15.19
CA SER A 601 18.48 12.34 -14.46
C SER A 601 17.49 11.26 -14.92
N GLY A 602 16.53 11.61 -15.77
CA GLY A 602 15.43 10.75 -16.15
C GLY A 602 14.30 10.71 -15.12
N ARG A 603 14.34 11.50 -14.04
CA ARG A 603 13.28 11.53 -13.01
C ARG A 603 12.17 12.51 -13.32
N LEU A 604 10.97 12.22 -12.84
CA LEU A 604 9.84 13.10 -12.98
C LEU A 604 9.97 14.30 -12.05
N VAL A 605 9.55 15.46 -12.54
CA VAL A 605 9.38 16.65 -11.70
C VAL A 605 8.17 16.45 -10.80
N SER A 606 8.34 16.70 -9.50
CA SER A 606 7.23 16.69 -8.54
C SER A 606 6.19 17.74 -8.93
N PRO A 607 4.86 17.48 -8.79
CA PRO A 607 3.87 18.54 -8.72
C PRO A 607 4.27 19.60 -7.69
N PHE A 608 3.94 20.84 -8.00
CA PHE A 608 4.20 21.95 -7.10
C PHE A 608 3.20 23.08 -7.33
N VAL A 609 3.04 23.92 -6.31
CA VAL A 609 2.56 25.29 -6.43
C VAL A 609 3.63 26.23 -5.88
N LYS A 610 3.92 27.32 -6.59
CA LYS A 610 4.97 28.27 -6.21
C LYS A 610 4.60 29.69 -6.62
N ASN A 611 4.84 30.65 -5.73
CA ASN A 611 4.68 32.08 -6.04
C ASN A 611 5.84 32.56 -6.93
N ILE A 612 5.57 33.61 -7.70
CA ILE A 612 6.53 34.27 -8.61
C ILE A 612 7.27 35.38 -7.88
#